data_AF-A0A6I3L9K4-F1
#
_entry.id   AF-A0A6I3L9K4-F1
#
_cell.length_a   1.000
_cell.length_b   1.000
_cell.length_c   1.000
_cell.angle_alpha   90.00
_cell.angle_beta   90.00
_cell.angle_gamma   90.00
#
_symmetry.space_group_name_H-M   'P 1'
#
loop_
_entity.id
_entity.type
_entity.pdbx_description
1 polymer ?
#
loop_
_entity_poly.entity_id
_entity_poly.type
_entity_poly.pdbx_seq_one_letter_code
_entity_poly.pdbx_strand_id
1 'polypeptide(L)'
;MGITSIADLAAADPTRIRKAFNVVVMRIALELRGIPAISAEEDRTGRKDQLIVSRSFLEKITTRDGIRQVLSIYAQQAASRLVKHRQVTMLLSAFAGPSHYSEQRYFPSVMVKLPTPTAHPVELTRVAHQLLPKIEDGIRYARAGLMLIDLRPAGAHQMLEPFRHTHEEAGIADLVDQVKRKTGRELLGLGYGGIRPGLSWQMKRNMLTAREPPPSFGPDVL
;
A
#
# COMPACT_ATOMS: atom_id res chain seq x y z
N MET A 1 -0.50 36.24 9.20
CA MET A 1 0.32 35.82 10.36
C MET A 1 1.80 36.16 10.19
N GLY A 2 2.31 36.51 8.99
CA GLY A 2 3.65 37.11 8.85
C GLY A 2 4.82 36.17 9.15
N ILE A 3 4.59 34.86 9.24
CA ILE A 3 5.62 33.85 9.50
C ILE A 3 6.31 33.55 8.18
N THR A 4 7.56 33.98 8.02
CA THR A 4 8.38 33.72 6.82
C THR A 4 9.66 32.95 7.15
N SER A 5 10.01 32.79 8.43
CA SER A 5 11.15 32.02 8.90
C SER A 5 10.78 30.98 9.97
N ILE A 6 11.70 30.04 10.21
CA ILE A 6 11.59 29.04 11.29
C ILE A 6 11.59 29.73 12.67
N ALA A 7 12.38 30.81 12.83
CA ALA A 7 12.41 31.59 14.06
C ALA A 7 11.05 32.25 14.36
N ASP A 8 10.36 32.76 13.33
CA ASP A 8 9.01 33.33 13.49
C ASP A 8 8.00 32.27 13.91
N LEU A 9 8.10 31.07 13.34
CA LEU A 9 7.26 29.93 13.71
C LEU A 9 7.51 29.51 15.15
N ALA A 10 8.78 29.46 15.56
CA ALA A 10 9.17 29.18 16.94
C ALA A 10 8.65 30.26 17.90
N ALA A 11 8.62 31.54 17.51
CA ALA A 11 8.14 32.63 18.37
C ALA A 11 6.60 32.75 18.43
N ALA A 12 5.87 32.23 17.44
CA ALA A 12 4.42 32.40 17.33
C ALA A 12 3.61 31.64 18.41
N ASP A 13 2.54 32.25 18.94
CA ASP A 13 1.66 31.60 19.93
C ASP A 13 1.12 30.24 19.43
N PRO A 14 1.45 29.11 20.09
CA PRO A 14 1.03 27.77 19.67
C PRO A 14 -0.50 27.62 19.58
N THR A 15 -1.25 28.32 20.43
CA THR A 15 -2.72 28.29 20.41
C THR A 15 -3.26 28.95 19.15
N ARG A 16 -2.65 30.07 18.74
CA ARG A 16 -2.99 30.76 17.48
C ARG A 16 -2.57 29.96 16.25
N ILE A 17 -1.40 29.31 16.31
CA ILE A 17 -0.94 28.37 15.26
C ILE A 17 -1.94 27.22 15.11
N ARG A 18 -2.37 26.58 16.20
CA ARG A 18 -3.35 25.49 16.15
C ARG A 18 -4.67 25.94 15.55
N LYS A 19 -5.17 27.12 15.96
CA LYS A 19 -6.45 27.67 15.50
C LYS A 19 -6.44 27.99 14.00
N ALA A 20 -5.31 28.48 13.49
CA ALA A 20 -5.18 28.85 12.09
C ALA A 20 -4.70 27.72 11.18
N PHE A 21 -4.05 26.70 11.73
CA PHE A 21 -3.57 25.53 11.02
C PHE A 21 -4.10 24.25 11.68
N ASN A 22 -3.24 23.45 12.28
CA ASN A 22 -3.60 22.20 12.93
C ASN A 22 -2.64 21.90 14.12
N VAL A 23 -2.93 20.82 14.84
CA VAL A 23 -2.12 20.40 16.01
C VAL A 23 -0.69 19.97 15.61
N VAL A 24 -0.47 19.53 14.38
CA VAL A 24 0.87 19.13 13.90
C VAL A 24 1.76 20.35 13.78
N VAL A 25 1.28 21.44 13.17
CA VAL A 25 2.06 22.69 13.05
C VAL A 25 2.32 23.31 14.43
N MET A 26 1.35 23.22 15.35
CA MET A 26 1.54 23.63 16.73
C MET A 26 2.66 22.84 17.43
N ARG A 27 2.67 21.50 17.27
CA ARG A 27 3.71 20.63 17.84
C ARG A 27 5.08 20.97 17.26
N ILE A 28 5.18 21.24 15.96
CA ILE A 28 6.43 21.70 15.33
C ILE A 28 6.90 23.03 15.96
N ALA A 29 6.00 23.99 16.18
CA ALA A 29 6.36 25.25 16.84
C ALA A 29 6.87 25.05 18.28
N LEU A 30 6.34 24.06 19.00
CA LEU A 30 6.81 23.69 20.35
C LEU A 30 8.18 22.98 20.30
N GLU A 31 8.39 22.06 19.36
CA GLU A 31 9.68 21.40 19.16
C GLU A 31 10.80 22.39 18.83
N LEU A 32 10.50 23.40 18.02
CA LEU A 32 11.45 24.47 17.71
C LEU A 32 11.83 25.32 18.94
N ARG A 33 11.06 25.25 20.04
CA ARG A 33 11.40 25.84 21.35
C ARG A 33 12.13 24.86 22.27
N GLY A 34 12.43 23.66 21.80
CA GLY A 34 12.95 22.57 22.63
C GLY A 34 11.92 21.98 23.58
N ILE A 35 10.62 22.14 23.31
CA ILE A 35 9.54 21.48 24.06
C ILE A 35 9.14 20.22 23.29
N PRO A 36 9.49 19.01 23.79
CA PRO A 36 9.12 17.77 23.12
C PRO A 36 7.60 17.63 23.05
N ALA A 37 7.09 17.63 21.82
CA ALA A 37 5.67 17.64 21.48
C ALA A 37 5.33 16.63 20.36
N ILE A 38 6.34 16.06 19.71
CA ILE A 38 6.26 14.97 18.75
C ILE A 38 6.91 13.75 19.39
N SER A 39 6.09 12.77 19.77
CA SER A 39 6.59 11.48 20.23
C SER A 39 7.39 10.82 19.11
N ALA A 40 8.57 10.30 19.42
CA ALA A 40 9.25 9.37 18.52
C ALA A 40 8.28 8.22 18.23
N GLU A 41 8.05 7.90 16.95
CA GLU A 41 7.33 6.68 16.62
C GLU A 41 8.13 5.51 17.23
N GLU A 42 7.51 4.78 18.17
CA GLU A 42 8.06 3.49 18.60
C GLU A 42 8.38 2.69 17.35
N ASP A 43 9.61 2.18 17.30
CA ASP A 43 10.13 1.43 16.17
C ASP A 43 9.19 0.25 15.92
N ARG A 44 8.24 0.43 14.99
CA ARG A 44 7.10 -0.47 14.78
C ARG A 44 7.66 -1.84 14.39
N THR A 45 7.87 -2.73 15.36
CA THR A 45 8.16 -4.20 15.38
C THR A 45 8.28 -5.00 14.06
N GLY A 46 8.74 -4.41 12.96
CA GLY A 46 8.54 -4.89 11.59
C GLY A 46 7.08 -4.96 11.10
N ARG A 47 6.09 -4.74 11.98
CA ARG A 47 4.65 -4.91 11.72
C ARG A 47 4.02 -3.60 11.29
N LYS A 48 3.13 -3.67 10.30
CA LYS A 48 2.38 -2.52 9.80
C LYS A 48 0.94 -2.61 10.30
N ASP A 49 0.37 -1.47 10.66
CA ASP A 49 -1.08 -1.38 11.00
C ASP A 49 -1.93 -1.50 9.73
N GLN A 50 -1.37 -1.04 8.60
CA GLN A 50 -2.00 -1.03 7.29
C GLN A 50 -0.95 -1.21 6.18
N LEU A 51 -1.36 -1.79 5.06
CA LEU A 51 -0.49 -1.98 3.89
C LEU A 51 -1.18 -1.43 2.64
N ILE A 52 -0.52 -0.50 1.95
CA ILE A 52 -1.04 0.10 0.71
C ILE A 52 -0.17 -0.31 -0.49
N VAL A 53 -0.84 -0.75 -1.55
CA VAL A 53 -0.25 -0.98 -2.88
C VAL A 53 -1.07 -0.19 -3.89
N SER A 54 -0.57 0.98 -4.26
CA SER A 54 -1.22 1.88 -5.22
C SER A 54 -0.18 2.57 -6.09
N ARG A 55 -0.57 2.98 -7.30
CA ARG A 55 0.24 3.88 -8.13
C ARG A 55 -0.66 4.80 -8.94
N SER A 56 -0.10 5.96 -9.26
CA SER A 56 -0.57 6.76 -10.39
C SER A 56 0.01 6.20 -11.68
N PHE A 57 -0.78 6.23 -12.75
CA PHE A 57 -0.38 5.73 -14.06
C PHE A 57 0.25 6.84 -14.89
N LEU A 58 1.22 6.46 -15.73
CA LEU A 58 1.77 7.37 -16.73
C LEU A 58 0.74 7.64 -17.84
N GLU A 59 0.26 6.54 -18.44
CA GLU A 59 -0.88 6.56 -19.35
C GLU A 59 -2.15 6.21 -18.56
N LYS A 60 -3.17 7.06 -18.68
CA LYS A 60 -4.44 6.84 -18.00
C LYS A 60 -5.10 5.60 -18.59
N ILE A 61 -5.54 4.71 -17.71
CA ILE A 61 -6.26 3.51 -18.11
C ILE A 61 -7.72 3.88 -18.34
N THR A 62 -8.29 3.45 -19.46
CA THR A 62 -9.66 3.75 -19.86
C THR A 62 -10.57 2.54 -19.98
N THR A 63 -10.02 1.33 -19.75
CA THR A 63 -10.77 0.08 -19.90
C THR A 63 -10.83 -0.68 -18.58
N ARG A 64 -11.95 -1.36 -18.38
CA ARG A 64 -12.18 -2.28 -17.26
C ARG A 64 -11.13 -3.38 -17.21
N ASP A 65 -10.72 -3.91 -18.36
CA ASP A 65 -9.69 -4.94 -18.41
C ASP A 65 -8.29 -4.41 -18.06
N GLY A 66 -7.98 -3.17 -18.41
CA GLY A 66 -6.75 -2.52 -17.93
C GLY A 66 -6.75 -2.39 -16.40
N ILE A 67 -7.88 -1.99 -15.80
CA ILE A 67 -8.01 -1.93 -14.33
C ILE A 67 -7.95 -3.33 -13.71
N ARG A 68 -8.58 -4.33 -14.32
CA ARG A 68 -8.49 -5.74 -13.89
C ARG A 68 -7.05 -6.23 -13.82
N GLN A 69 -6.25 -5.92 -14.85
CA GLN A 69 -4.83 -6.28 -14.89
C GLN A 69 -4.08 -5.61 -13.72
N VAL A 70 -4.28 -4.30 -13.51
CA VAL A 70 -3.65 -3.56 -12.40
C VAL A 70 -3.99 -4.16 -11.04
N LEU A 71 -5.28 -4.38 -10.78
CA LEU A 71 -5.74 -4.92 -9.48
C LEU A 71 -5.14 -6.32 -9.23
N SER A 72 -5.02 -7.15 -10.27
CA SER A 72 -4.40 -8.48 -10.18
C SER A 72 -2.92 -8.41 -9.81
N ILE A 73 -2.18 -7.47 -10.41
CA ILE A 73 -0.76 -7.25 -10.11
C ILE A 73 -0.60 -6.73 -8.68
N TYR A 74 -1.42 -5.76 -8.27
CA TYR A 74 -1.33 -5.16 -6.94
C TYR A 74 -1.74 -6.12 -5.83
N ALA A 75 -2.72 -6.99 -6.06
CA ALA A 75 -3.12 -8.01 -5.10
C ALA A 75 -1.98 -9.00 -4.84
N GLN A 76 -1.28 -9.43 -5.90
CA GLN A 76 -0.10 -10.29 -5.77
C GLN A 76 1.06 -9.60 -5.06
N GLN A 77 1.29 -8.31 -5.35
CA GLN A 77 2.32 -7.54 -4.64
C GLN A 77 1.97 -7.34 -3.17
N ALA A 78 0.69 -7.13 -2.86
CA ALA A 78 0.21 -7.00 -1.49
C ALA A 78 0.41 -8.32 -0.71
N ALA A 79 0.03 -9.45 -1.31
CA ALA A 79 0.27 -10.79 -0.77
C ALA A 79 1.75 -11.02 -0.44
N SER A 80 2.65 -10.80 -1.40
CA SER A 80 4.11 -10.92 -1.17
C SER A 80 4.62 -10.05 -0.02
N ARG A 81 4.09 -8.83 0.13
CA ARG A 81 4.47 -7.94 1.24
C ARG A 81 3.92 -8.44 2.58
N LEU A 82 2.68 -8.92 2.62
CA LEU A 82 2.09 -9.53 3.82
C LEU A 82 2.93 -10.74 4.30
N VAL A 83 3.29 -11.64 3.38
CA VAL A 83 4.19 -12.78 3.66
C VAL A 83 5.52 -12.29 4.21
N LYS A 84 6.16 -11.31 3.56
CA LYS A 84 7.43 -10.72 4.03
C LYS A 84 7.32 -10.15 5.44
N HIS A 85 6.21 -9.51 5.77
CA HIS A 85 5.96 -8.92 7.08
C HIS A 85 5.42 -9.93 8.12
N ARG A 86 5.23 -11.21 7.74
CA ARG A 86 4.57 -12.23 8.56
C ARG A 86 3.20 -11.75 9.09
N GLN A 87 2.43 -11.10 8.22
CA GLN A 87 1.10 -10.59 8.53
C GLN A 87 0.04 -11.14 7.58
N VAL A 88 -1.21 -11.16 8.04
CA VAL A 88 -2.43 -11.47 7.27
C VAL A 88 -3.43 -10.33 7.42
N THR A 89 -4.37 -10.19 6.48
CA THR A 89 -5.39 -9.12 6.52
C THR A 89 -6.80 -9.68 6.64
N MET A 90 -7.66 -8.98 7.37
CA MET A 90 -9.10 -9.28 7.45
C MET A 90 -9.95 -8.33 6.59
N LEU A 91 -9.43 -7.17 6.19
CA LEU A 91 -10.14 -6.18 5.39
C LEU A 91 -9.30 -5.70 4.20
N LEU A 92 -9.89 -5.75 3.01
CA LEU A 92 -9.31 -5.20 1.78
C LEU A 92 -10.22 -4.12 1.20
N SER A 93 -9.64 -2.95 0.96
CA SER A 93 -10.25 -1.86 0.20
C SER A 93 -9.57 -1.74 -1.16
N ALA A 94 -10.34 -1.73 -2.24
CA ALA A 94 -9.88 -1.50 -3.61
C ALA A 94 -10.50 -0.23 -4.16
N PHE A 95 -9.70 0.58 -4.87
CA PHE A 95 -10.14 1.86 -5.41
C PHE A 95 -9.50 2.17 -6.76
N ALA A 96 -10.19 2.98 -7.56
CA ALA A 96 -9.67 3.62 -8.75
C ALA A 96 -10.15 5.07 -8.83
N GLY A 97 -9.45 5.92 -9.57
CA GLY A 97 -9.92 7.29 -9.77
C GLY A 97 -9.15 8.06 -10.84
N PRO A 98 -9.76 9.12 -11.40
CA PRO A 98 -9.12 10.06 -12.30
C PRO A 98 -8.13 10.95 -11.55
N SER A 99 -7.44 11.82 -12.28
CA SER A 99 -6.54 12.82 -11.70
C SER A 99 -7.33 13.81 -10.84
N HIS A 100 -6.71 14.35 -9.79
CA HIS A 100 -7.29 15.43 -8.99
C HIS A 100 -7.63 16.69 -9.82
N TYR A 101 -6.93 16.89 -10.94
CA TYR A 101 -7.17 18.00 -11.88
C TYR A 101 -8.20 17.68 -12.98
N SER A 102 -8.86 16.53 -12.90
CA SER A 102 -9.90 16.12 -13.84
C SER A 102 -11.24 16.74 -13.47
N GLU A 103 -12.02 17.13 -14.46
CA GLU A 103 -13.44 17.47 -14.27
C GLU A 103 -14.29 16.24 -13.95
N GLN A 104 -13.81 15.04 -14.33
CA GLN A 104 -14.44 13.77 -13.99
C GLN A 104 -14.28 13.50 -12.48
N ARG A 105 -15.39 13.43 -11.73
CA ARG A 105 -15.41 13.14 -10.28
C ARG A 105 -15.89 11.72 -9.96
N TYR A 106 -15.35 10.73 -10.65
CA TYR A 106 -15.73 9.33 -10.47
C TYR A 106 -14.66 8.53 -9.73
N PHE A 107 -14.90 8.17 -8.47
CA PHE A 107 -13.93 7.48 -7.61
C PHE A 107 -14.50 6.16 -7.07
N PRO A 108 -14.63 5.12 -7.91
CA PRO A 108 -15.19 3.86 -7.47
C PRO A 108 -14.28 3.21 -6.42
N SER A 109 -14.90 2.72 -5.36
CA SER A 109 -14.25 1.93 -4.32
C SER A 109 -15.15 0.84 -3.77
N VAL A 110 -14.53 -0.18 -3.20
CA VAL A 110 -15.17 -1.26 -2.44
C VAL A 110 -14.32 -1.55 -1.21
N MET A 111 -14.97 -1.92 -0.12
CA MET A 111 -14.32 -2.42 1.09
C MET A 111 -14.97 -3.76 1.43
N VAL A 112 -14.14 -4.80 1.57
CA VAL A 112 -14.61 -6.17 1.74
C VAL A 112 -13.90 -6.77 2.93
N LYS A 113 -14.70 -7.35 3.83
CA LYS A 113 -14.21 -8.18 4.93
C LYS A 113 -14.00 -9.60 4.40
N LEU A 114 -12.81 -10.15 4.60
CA LEU A 114 -12.50 -11.51 4.23
C LEU A 114 -13.17 -12.48 5.22
N PRO A 115 -13.54 -13.70 4.79
CA PRO A 115 -14.11 -14.70 5.69
C PRO A 115 -13.11 -15.10 6.78
N THR A 116 -11.82 -15.12 6.43
CA THR A 116 -10.72 -15.33 7.37
C THR A 116 -9.51 -14.45 7.07
N PRO A 117 -8.66 -14.19 8.09
CA PRO A 117 -7.44 -13.44 7.88
C PRO A 117 -6.50 -14.21 6.95
N THR A 118 -6.14 -13.64 5.80
CA THR A 118 -5.30 -14.33 4.82
C THR A 118 -4.25 -13.41 4.18
N ALA A 119 -3.21 -14.03 3.62
CA ALA A 119 -2.25 -13.42 2.69
C ALA A 119 -2.29 -14.10 1.31
N HIS A 120 -3.28 -14.94 1.04
CA HIS A 120 -3.33 -15.76 -0.16
C HIS A 120 -3.58 -14.91 -1.43
N PRO A 121 -2.67 -14.92 -2.41
CA PRO A 121 -2.73 -13.98 -3.54
C PRO A 121 -3.98 -14.15 -4.42
N VAL A 122 -4.52 -15.37 -4.53
CA VAL A 122 -5.75 -15.63 -5.31
C VAL A 122 -6.96 -15.04 -4.60
N GLU A 123 -7.06 -15.18 -3.28
CA GLU A 123 -8.17 -14.63 -2.49
C GLU A 123 -8.14 -13.10 -2.54
N LEU A 124 -6.98 -12.49 -2.33
CA LEU A 124 -6.84 -11.03 -2.41
C LEU A 124 -7.17 -10.52 -3.83
N THR A 125 -6.81 -11.26 -4.88
CA THR A 125 -7.15 -10.90 -6.27
C THR A 125 -8.66 -10.97 -6.51
N ARG A 126 -9.30 -12.06 -6.09
CA ARG A 126 -10.75 -12.28 -6.18
C ARG A 126 -11.52 -11.17 -5.48
N VAL A 127 -11.09 -10.79 -4.27
CA VAL A 127 -11.71 -9.71 -3.51
C VAL A 127 -11.48 -8.35 -4.17
N ALA A 128 -10.27 -8.05 -4.64
CA ALA A 128 -9.98 -6.81 -5.37
C ALA A 128 -10.84 -6.65 -6.63
N HIS A 129 -11.11 -7.75 -7.35
CA HIS A 129 -11.94 -7.75 -8.56
C HIS A 129 -13.41 -7.40 -8.30
N GLN A 130 -13.88 -7.40 -7.05
CA GLN A 130 -15.21 -6.89 -6.72
C GLN A 130 -15.39 -5.39 -7.04
N LEU A 131 -14.29 -4.66 -7.29
CA LEU A 131 -14.36 -3.29 -7.80
C LEU A 131 -14.82 -3.22 -9.26
N LEU A 132 -14.54 -4.25 -10.09
CA LEU A 132 -14.72 -4.22 -11.54
C LEU A 132 -16.13 -3.88 -12.03
N PRO A 133 -17.22 -4.32 -11.39
CA PRO A 133 -18.57 -3.90 -11.76
C PRO A 133 -18.79 -2.38 -11.67
N LYS A 134 -18.01 -1.69 -10.83
CA LYS A 134 -18.02 -0.21 -10.69
C LYS A 134 -16.99 0.48 -11.59
N ILE A 135 -16.32 -0.25 -12.46
CA ILE A 135 -15.39 0.36 -13.42
C ILE A 135 -16.13 0.57 -14.72
N GLU A 136 -16.23 1.83 -15.11
CA GLU A 136 -16.81 2.28 -16.38
C GLU A 136 -15.72 2.52 -17.42
N ASP A 137 -15.93 1.99 -18.63
CA ASP A 137 -15.06 2.24 -19.77
C ASP A 137 -15.17 3.70 -20.23
N GLY A 138 -14.07 4.27 -20.74
CA GLY A 138 -13.99 5.66 -21.19
C GLY A 138 -13.63 6.67 -20.10
N ILE A 139 -13.77 6.32 -18.81
CA ILE A 139 -13.23 7.12 -17.70
C ILE A 139 -11.71 7.05 -17.73
N ARG A 140 -11.04 8.20 -17.60
CA ARG A 140 -9.57 8.27 -17.64
C ARG A 140 -8.99 8.10 -16.24
N TYR A 141 -8.93 6.85 -15.76
CA TYR A 141 -8.36 6.53 -14.45
C TYR A 141 -6.87 6.86 -14.45
N ALA A 142 -6.48 7.76 -13.54
CA ALA A 142 -5.10 8.18 -13.35
C ALA A 142 -4.41 7.40 -12.22
N ARG A 143 -5.18 6.69 -11.38
CA ARG A 143 -4.65 5.87 -10.29
C ARG A 143 -5.58 4.70 -9.96
N ALA A 144 -5.00 3.66 -9.40
CA ALA A 144 -5.72 2.61 -8.70
C ALA A 144 -4.87 2.05 -7.56
N GLY A 145 -5.50 1.32 -6.64
CA GLY A 145 -4.78 0.72 -5.53
C GLY A 145 -5.61 -0.18 -4.65
N LEU A 146 -4.88 -0.88 -3.79
CA LEU A 146 -5.40 -1.70 -2.70
C LEU A 146 -4.88 -1.16 -1.38
N MET A 147 -5.72 -1.19 -0.37
CA MET A 147 -5.41 -0.88 1.01
C MET A 147 -5.87 -2.04 1.89
N LEU A 148 -4.93 -2.67 2.57
CA LEU A 148 -5.16 -3.80 3.46
C LEU A 148 -5.11 -3.28 4.89
N ILE A 149 -6.15 -3.61 5.65
CA ILE A 149 -6.43 -3.08 6.99
C ILE A 149 -6.71 -4.27 7.91
N ASP A 150 -6.68 -4.04 9.23
CA ASP A 150 -6.82 -5.09 10.24
C ASP A 150 -5.76 -6.17 9.99
N LEU A 151 -4.50 -5.71 10.01
CA LEU A 151 -3.34 -6.57 9.81
C LEU A 151 -3.00 -7.29 11.12
N ARG A 152 -2.94 -8.61 11.06
CA ARG A 152 -2.71 -9.47 12.21
C ARG A 152 -1.44 -10.30 11.99
N PRO A 153 -0.73 -10.71 13.06
CA PRO A 153 0.37 -11.66 12.91
C PRO A 153 -0.11 -12.95 12.24
N ALA A 154 0.64 -13.44 11.26
CA ALA A 154 0.37 -14.73 10.64
C ALA A 154 0.47 -15.85 11.70
N GLY A 155 -0.43 -16.82 11.64
CA GLY A 155 -0.49 -17.93 12.61
C GLY A 155 -1.16 -17.62 13.95
N ALA A 156 -1.54 -16.36 14.22
CA ALA A 156 -2.24 -16.01 15.47
C ALA A 156 -3.70 -16.51 15.52
N HIS A 157 -4.26 -16.93 14.38
CA HIS A 157 -5.61 -17.47 14.28
C HIS A 157 -5.51 -18.86 13.66
N GLN A 158 -5.60 -19.90 14.50
CA GLN A 158 -5.67 -21.27 14.01
C GLN A 158 -7.12 -21.55 13.61
N MET A 159 -7.35 -21.72 12.31
CA MET A 159 -8.67 -22.05 11.78
C MET A 159 -9.03 -23.47 12.24
N LEU A 160 -10.24 -23.64 12.79
CA LEU A 160 -10.77 -24.96 13.14
C LEU A 160 -10.84 -25.83 11.87
N GLU A 161 -10.51 -27.12 11.98
CA GLU A 161 -10.38 -28.03 10.83
C GLU A 161 -11.50 -27.97 9.78
N PRO A 162 -12.80 -27.85 10.14
CA PRO A 162 -13.89 -27.82 9.16
C PRO A 162 -13.86 -26.60 8.23
N PHE A 163 -13.12 -25.56 8.60
CA PHE A 163 -13.04 -24.31 7.85
C PHE A 163 -11.69 -24.19 7.11
N ARG A 164 -10.72 -25.07 7.33
CA ARG A 164 -9.43 -24.98 6.64
C ARG A 164 -9.62 -25.13 5.13
N HIS A 165 -9.27 -24.09 4.39
CA HIS A 165 -9.21 -24.17 2.94
C HIS A 165 -7.90 -24.86 2.53
N THR A 166 -7.98 -26.01 1.85
CA THR A 166 -6.84 -26.83 1.41
C THR A 166 -5.78 -26.04 0.61
N HIS A 167 -6.19 -24.93 -0.04
CA HIS A 167 -5.30 -24.05 -0.77
C HIS A 167 -4.40 -23.16 0.12
N GLU A 168 -4.80 -22.85 1.36
CA GLU A 168 -3.96 -22.07 2.28
C GLU A 168 -2.81 -22.91 2.85
N GLU A 169 -3.00 -24.22 3.01
CA GLU A 169 -1.98 -25.15 3.49
C GLU A 169 -0.95 -25.53 2.41
N ALA A 170 -1.29 -25.37 1.13
CA ALA A 170 -0.45 -25.76 0.00
C ALA A 170 0.82 -24.88 -0.20
N GLY A 171 1.04 -23.86 0.66
CA GLY A 171 2.23 -23.01 0.58
C GLY A 171 2.34 -22.19 -0.71
N ILE A 172 1.24 -22.00 -1.43
CA ILE A 172 1.23 -21.36 -2.76
C ILE A 172 1.79 -19.94 -2.70
N ALA A 173 1.46 -19.18 -1.66
CA ALA A 173 1.97 -17.82 -1.48
C ALA A 173 3.50 -17.81 -1.33
N ASP A 174 4.05 -18.71 -0.51
CA ASP A 174 5.49 -18.83 -0.30
C ASP A 174 6.22 -19.33 -1.55
N LEU A 175 5.64 -20.31 -2.25
CA LEU A 175 6.18 -20.84 -3.50
C LEU A 175 6.22 -19.77 -4.59
N VAL A 176 5.12 -19.04 -4.80
CA VAL A 176 5.04 -17.94 -5.77
C VAL A 176 6.06 -16.85 -5.42
N ASP A 177 6.24 -16.53 -4.14
CA ASP A 177 7.25 -15.55 -3.72
C ASP A 177 8.69 -16.06 -3.93
N GLN A 178 8.96 -17.33 -3.62
CA GLN A 178 10.27 -17.96 -3.88
C GLN A 178 10.63 -17.92 -5.36
N VAL A 179 9.71 -18.29 -6.24
CA VAL A 179 9.94 -18.24 -7.69
C VAL A 179 10.18 -16.80 -8.13
N LYS A 180 9.34 -15.84 -7.71
CA LYS A 180 9.52 -14.41 -8.04
C LYS A 180 10.85 -13.84 -7.57
N ARG A 181 11.40 -14.31 -6.45
CA ARG A 181 12.74 -13.92 -5.98
C ARG A 181 13.85 -14.45 -6.87
N LYS A 182 13.72 -15.69 -7.38
CA LYS A 182 14.72 -16.34 -8.23
C LYS A 182 14.71 -15.84 -9.67
N THR A 183 13.53 -15.78 -10.30
CA THR A 183 13.41 -15.42 -11.73
C THR A 183 13.20 -13.93 -11.95
N GLY A 184 12.92 -13.14 -10.92
CA GLY A 184 12.59 -11.73 -11.05
C GLY A 184 11.08 -11.48 -11.02
N ARG A 185 10.69 -10.35 -10.42
CA ARG A 185 9.30 -10.02 -10.04
C ARG A 185 8.34 -9.88 -11.22
N GLU A 186 8.85 -9.70 -12.42
CA GLU A 186 8.03 -9.43 -13.61
C GLU A 186 7.73 -10.68 -14.41
N LEU A 187 8.47 -11.77 -14.23
CA LEU A 187 8.42 -12.95 -15.11
C LEU A 187 7.32 -13.95 -14.75
N LEU A 188 6.66 -13.81 -13.59
CA LEU A 188 5.57 -14.68 -13.14
C LEU A 188 4.40 -13.84 -12.63
N GLY A 189 3.20 -14.10 -13.15
CA GLY A 189 1.96 -13.46 -12.69
C GLY A 189 0.79 -14.43 -12.70
N LEU A 190 -0.10 -14.30 -11.71
CA LEU A 190 -1.34 -15.08 -11.63
C LEU A 190 -2.44 -14.44 -12.47
N GLY A 191 -3.13 -15.25 -13.29
CA GLY A 191 -4.27 -14.84 -14.11
C GLY A 191 -3.97 -13.62 -14.97
N TYR A 192 -4.84 -12.61 -14.90
CA TYR A 192 -4.66 -11.34 -15.65
C TYR A 192 -3.37 -10.60 -15.30
N GLY A 193 -2.73 -10.85 -14.15
CA GLY A 193 -1.44 -10.25 -13.82
C GLY A 193 -0.25 -10.90 -14.56
N GLY A 194 -0.44 -12.07 -15.19
CA GLY A 194 0.57 -12.76 -16.00
C GLY A 194 0.40 -12.57 -17.52
N ILE A 195 -0.77 -12.10 -17.97
CA ILE A 195 -1.05 -11.85 -19.39
C ILE A 195 -0.38 -10.53 -19.78
N ARG A 196 0.61 -10.59 -20.68
CA ARG A 196 1.42 -9.43 -21.10
C ARG A 196 1.29 -9.13 -22.60
N PRO A 197 0.40 -8.21 -23.00
CA PRO A 197 0.73 -7.15 -23.92
C PRO A 197 1.22 -5.94 -23.11
N GLY A 198 2.26 -5.25 -23.60
CA GLY A 198 3.03 -4.24 -22.87
C GLY A 198 2.25 -3.38 -21.87
N LEU A 199 2.74 -3.34 -20.62
CA LEU A 199 2.18 -2.54 -19.53
C LEU A 199 2.46 -1.04 -19.78
N SER A 200 1.86 -0.45 -20.81
CA SER A 200 2.12 0.94 -21.23
C SER A 200 1.82 1.96 -20.12
N TRP A 201 0.95 1.58 -19.17
CA TRP A 201 0.61 2.36 -17.99
C TRP A 201 1.66 2.35 -16.86
N GLN A 202 2.74 1.56 -16.97
CA GLN A 202 3.80 1.51 -15.95
C GLN A 202 4.40 2.90 -15.68
N MET A 203 4.57 3.21 -14.40
CA MET A 203 5.10 4.48 -13.93
C MET A 203 6.58 4.65 -14.35
N LYS A 204 6.95 5.77 -14.99
CA LYS A 204 8.36 6.15 -15.21
C LYS A 204 9.05 6.41 -13.86
N ARG A 205 10.22 5.82 -13.66
CA ARG A 205 11.01 5.85 -12.41
C ARG A 205 12.36 6.56 -12.54
N ASN A 206 12.50 7.40 -13.56
CA ASN A 206 13.79 8.00 -13.94
C ASN A 206 14.29 9.07 -12.94
N MET A 207 13.47 9.43 -11.94
CA MET A 207 13.77 10.43 -10.91
C MET A 207 13.85 9.80 -9.50
N LEU A 208 14.11 8.50 -9.39
CA LEU A 208 14.37 7.89 -8.08
C LEU A 208 15.80 8.26 -7.65
N THR A 209 15.92 8.99 -6.54
CA THR A 209 17.20 9.13 -5.82
C THR A 209 17.67 7.76 -5.37
N ALA A 210 18.98 7.51 -5.51
CA ALA A 210 19.59 6.26 -5.06
C ALA A 210 19.29 6.05 -3.58
N ARG A 211 18.76 4.88 -3.23
CA ARG A 211 18.57 4.52 -1.82
C ARG A 211 19.93 4.19 -1.25
N GLU A 212 20.25 4.83 -0.13
CA GLU A 212 21.41 4.48 0.67
C GLU A 212 21.33 2.99 1.03
N PRO A 213 22.38 2.19 0.74
CA PRO A 213 22.41 0.80 1.15
C PRO A 213 22.33 0.72 2.67
N PRO A 214 21.74 -0.34 3.24
CA PRO A 214 21.72 -0.53 4.69
C PRO A 214 23.16 -0.50 5.23
N PRO A 215 23.38 0.06 6.43
CA PRO A 215 24.71 0.13 7.02
C PRO A 215 25.30 -1.28 7.11
N SER A 216 26.50 -1.45 6.55
CA SER A 216 27.29 -2.66 6.72
C SER A 216 27.80 -2.70 8.15
N PHE A 217 27.17 -3.50 9.01
CA PHE A 217 27.81 -3.93 10.25
C PHE A 217 28.96 -4.84 9.85
N GLY A 218 30.19 -4.32 9.93
CA GLY A 218 31.40 -5.13 9.83
C GLY A 218 31.41 -6.17 10.96
N PRO A 219 32.12 -7.30 10.78
CA PRO A 219 32.25 -8.28 11.85
C PRO A 219 32.94 -7.61 13.03
N ASP A 220 32.23 -7.52 14.16
CA ASP A 220 32.82 -7.18 15.45
C ASP A 220 34.03 -8.09 15.66
N VAL A 221 35.20 -7.46 15.79
CA VAL A 221 36.41 -8.11 16.27
C VAL A 221 36.22 -8.34 17.78
N LEU A 222 36.51 -9.58 18.19
CA LEU A 222 36.49 -10.11 19.55
C LEU A 222 37.07 -9.16 20.61
#